data_AF-A0A9X3XN15-F1
#
_entry.id   AF-A0A9X3XN15-F1
#
_cell.length_a   1.000
_cell.length_b   1.000
_cell.length_c   1.000
_cell.angle_alpha   90.00
_cell.angle_beta   90.00
_cell.angle_gamma   90.00
#
_symmetry.space_group_name_H-M   'P 1'
#
loop_
_entity.id
_entity.type
_entity.pdbx_description
1 polymer ?
#
loop_
_entity_poly.entity_id
_entity_poly.type
_entity_poly.pdbx_seq_one_letter_code
_entity_poly.pdbx_strand_id
1 'polypeptide(L)' 'MKNNENKICPICGEVMKEFDYAYDNNQYGKKYYKCEECGHKENTMD' A
#
# COMPACT_ATOMS: atom_id res chain seq x y z
N MET A 1 12.46 4.86 14.32
CA MET A 1 12.34 5.21 12.89
C MET A 1 11.45 4.14 12.27
N LYS A 2 10.22 4.46 11.86
CA LYS A 2 9.34 3.48 11.23
C LYS A 2 9.88 3.24 9.82
N ASN A 3 10.37 2.03 9.56
CA ASN A 3 10.74 1.62 8.21
C ASN A 3 9.44 1.55 7.39
N ASN A 4 9.08 2.64 6.72
CA ASN A 4 8.11 2.59 5.64
C ASN A 4 8.75 1.77 4.53
N GLU A 5 8.38 0.49 4.46
CA GLU A 5 8.69 -0.36 3.32
C GLU A 5 8.02 0.27 2.10
N ASN A 6 8.79 1.05 1.34
CA ASN A 6 8.30 1.70 0.12
C ASN A 6 7.98 0.60 -0.90
N LYS A 7 6.70 0.27 -1.04
CA LYS A 7 6.22 -0.70 -2.01
C LYS A 7 6.32 -0.10 -3.42
N ILE A 8 6.94 -0.80 -4.36
CA ILE A 8 7.04 -0.35 -5.75
C ILE A 8 5.85 -0.88 -6.55
N CYS A 9 5.26 -0.01 -7.36
CA CYS A 9 4.14 -0.36 -8.23
C CYS A 9 4.60 -1.28 -9.36
N PRO A 10 3.99 -2.46 -9.55
CA PRO A 10 4.35 -3.38 -10.63
C PRO A 10 3.96 -2.87 -12.03
N ILE A 11 3.08 -1.86 -12.13
CA ILE A 11 2.60 -1.33 -13.42
C ILE A 11 3.52 -0.22 -13.94
N CYS A 12 3.84 0.76 -13.12
CA CYS A 12 4.59 1.94 -13.55
C CYS A 12 5.97 2.10 -12.90
N GLY A 13 6.32 1.27 -11.91
CA GLY A 13 7.60 1.34 -11.21
C GLY A 13 7.70 2.44 -10.14
N GLU A 14 6.63 3.20 -9.92
CA GLU A 14 6.59 4.28 -8.93
C GLU A 14 6.33 3.77 -7.51
N VAL A 15 6.74 4.56 -6.50
CA VAL A 15 6.50 4.22 -5.10
C VAL A 15 5.01 4.35 -4.78
N MET A 16 4.43 3.26 -4.29
CA MET A 16 3.07 3.22 -3.78
C MET A 16 3.03 3.76 -2.35
N LYS A 17 1.96 4.50 -2.04
CA LYS A 17 1.70 5.00 -0.69
C LYS A 17 0.80 4.04 0.05
N GLU A 18 1.07 3.85 1.34
CA GLU A 18 0.19 3.12 2.24
C GLU A 18 -1.06 3.96 2.55
N PHE A 19 -2.23 3.33 2.52
CA PHE A 19 -3.51 3.94 2.84
C PHE A 19 -4.01 3.36 4.17
N ASP A 20 -3.87 4.15 5.24
CA ASP A 20 -4.35 3.85 6.60
C ASP A 20 -5.88 3.98 6.78
N TYR A 21 -6.64 4.27 5.71
CA TYR A 21 -8.04 4.68 5.81
C TYR A 21 -9.05 3.58 6.15
N ALA A 22 -8.64 2.32 6.31
CA ALA A 22 -9.60 1.31 6.75
C ALA A 22 -9.58 1.22 8.28
N TYR A 23 -10.72 1.57 8.89
CA TYR A 23 -11.05 1.26 10.28
C TYR A 23 -10.79 -0.23 10.62
N ASP A 24 -10.75 -1.11 9.61
CA ASP A 24 -10.48 -2.54 9.64
C ASP A 24 -9.01 -2.98 9.38
N ASN A 25 -8.09 -2.09 8.97
CA ASN A 25 -6.72 -2.50 8.60
C ASN A 25 -5.94 -3.12 9.76
N ASN A 26 -6.11 -2.54 10.95
CA ASN A 26 -5.52 -3.09 12.18
C ASN A 26 -6.27 -4.32 12.73
N GLN A 27 -7.50 -4.58 12.28
CA GLN A 27 -8.27 -5.72 12.77
C GLN A 27 -7.80 -7.05 12.16
N TYR A 28 -7.15 -7.01 10.99
CA TYR A 28 -6.65 -8.20 10.29
C TYR A 28 -5.18 -8.11 9.85
N GLY A 29 -4.46 -7.05 10.23
CA GLY A 29 -3.05 -6.84 9.82
C GLY A 29 -2.86 -6.58 8.33
N LYS A 30 -3.90 -6.09 7.63
CA LYS A 30 -3.86 -5.82 6.20
C LYS A 30 -3.31 -4.41 5.97
N LYS A 31 -2.30 -4.28 5.11
CA LYS A 31 -1.84 -2.98 4.62
C LYS A 31 -2.29 -2.82 3.18
N TYR A 32 -2.86 -1.66 2.86
CA TYR A 32 -3.30 -1.32 1.51
C TYR A 32 -2.35 -0.28 0.94
N TYR A 33 -1.94 -0.50 -0.30
CA TYR A 33 -1.06 0.39 -1.05
C TYR A 33 -1.80 0.88 -2.29
N LYS A 34 -1.64 2.16 -2.61
CA LYS A 34 -2.07 2.69 -3.91
C LYS A 34 -0.99 3.56 -4.53
N CYS A 35 -0.81 3.36 -5.83
CA CYS A 35 0.04 4.19 -6.66
C CYS A 35 -0.71 5.48 -7.00
N GLU A 36 -0.10 6.63 -6.74
CA GLU A 36 -0.68 7.94 -7.06
C GLU A 36 -0.57 8.28 -8.55
N GLU A 37 0.40 7.69 -9.25
CA GLU A 37 0.66 7.95 -10.68
C GLU A 37 -0.28 7.15 -11.58
N CYS A 38 -0.33 5.83 -11.43
CA CYS A 38 -1.18 4.98 -12.30
C CYS A 38 -2.51 4.56 -11.65
N GLY A 39 -2.72 4.86 -10.37
CA GLY A 39 -3.95 4.50 -9.64
C GLY A 39 -4.04 3.02 -9.23
N HIS A 40 -3.02 2.20 -9.50
CA HIS A 40 -2.97 0.79 -9.11
C HIS A 40 -3.12 0.62 -7.59
N LYS A 41 -3.83 -0.43 -7.17
CA LYS A 41 -4.10 -0.72 -5.75
C LYS A 41 -3.68 -2.16 -5.45
N GLU A 42 -2.95 -2.35 -4.37
CA GLU A 42 -2.49 -3.66 -3.90
C GLU A 42 -2.69 -3.76 -2.38
N ASN A 43 -2.80 -4.96 -1.84
CA ASN A 43 -2.84 -5.19 -0.40
C ASN A 43 -1.88 -6.33 -0.02
N THR A 44 -1.54 -6.46 1.27
CA THR A 44 -0.56 -7.45 1.76
C THR A 44 -1.12 -8.86 1.98
N MET A 45 -2.35 -9.16 1.54
CA MET A 45 -2.82 -10.54 1.52
C MET A 45 -2.65 -11.12 0.13
N ASP A 46 -1.95 -12.24 0.08
CA ASP A 46 -1.86 -13.14 -1.07
C ASP A 46 -3.24 -13.71 -1.43
#